data_AF-A0A2P7YCZ8-F1
#
_entry.id   AF-A0A2P7YCZ8-F1
#
_cell.length_a   1.000
_cell.length_b   1.000
_cell.length_c   1.000
_cell.angle_alpha   90.00
_cell.angle_beta   90.00
_cell.angle_gamma   90.00
#
_symmetry.space_group_name_H-M   'P 1'
#
loop_
_entity.id
_entity.type
_entity.pdbx_description
1 polymer ?
#
loop_
_entity_poly.entity_id
_entity_poly.type
_entity_poly.pdbx_seq_one_letter_code
_entity_poly.pdbx_strand_id
1 'polypeptide(L)'
;MVYHPDLDLHKPLDREVPATIRRSPLRPRLALSALTLHGDFYRQLQSKTNARIFWHPATQIFMVLVLTVTVVYQFHDLWAVLDTWAEFGDLVLHNKYLVTAVFPSLIFVAGTVGLTSFLLTDEIREISDKLGGDAYQQRLFLFPLKVYANSSPKDLENKASAEFLETASATTELIEYRESPIAVVTVVLVPEKSSKDTFYAQITGFHVRKAYKEAGLQSDLLDIAVEKTRVLAAAYVKKNKLKKKAPRTVLLCDAYSVDELNRPVLEKRGFELKLATTQLDPFAEGDVKGEKFLSLIPDSVVKRFFGVYRQTYELELDGEGEVEASGAEVASSTVKSRKR
;
A
#
# COMPACT_ATOMS: atom_id res chain seq x y z
N MET A 1 -1.07 28.09 -16.74
CA MET A 1 -0.86 26.63 -16.75
C MET A 1 0.62 26.36 -16.68
N VAL A 2 1.11 25.83 -15.57
CA VAL A 2 2.51 25.40 -15.48
C VAL A 2 2.60 24.04 -16.16
N TYR A 3 3.55 23.90 -17.10
CA TYR A 3 3.80 22.65 -17.81
C TYR A 3 4.36 21.64 -16.81
N HIS A 4 3.52 20.69 -16.39
CA HIS A 4 3.98 19.48 -15.72
C HIS A 4 4.41 18.54 -16.83
N PRO A 5 5.68 18.11 -16.93
CA PRO A 5 5.97 16.94 -17.74
C PRO A 5 5.13 15.80 -17.17
N ASP A 6 4.23 15.25 -17.98
CA ASP A 6 3.42 14.10 -17.61
C ASP A 6 4.36 12.95 -17.28
N LEU A 7 4.72 12.82 -16.00
CA LEU A 7 5.52 11.73 -15.48
C LEU A 7 4.62 10.50 -15.41
N ASP A 8 4.41 9.92 -16.58
CA ASP A 8 3.62 8.73 -16.78
C ASP A 8 4.44 7.52 -16.31
N LEU A 9 4.03 6.94 -15.18
CA LEU A 9 4.67 5.76 -14.60
C LEU A 9 4.44 4.50 -15.46
N HIS A 10 3.56 4.55 -16.46
CA HIS A 10 3.33 3.48 -17.41
C HIS A 10 4.32 3.49 -18.59
N LYS A 11 5.06 4.60 -18.78
CA LYS A 11 6.12 4.64 -19.80
C LYS A 11 7.37 3.91 -19.30
N PRO A 12 8.12 3.25 -20.22
CA PRO A 12 9.40 2.68 -19.86
C PRO A 12 10.35 3.79 -19.39
N LEU A 13 11.25 3.44 -18.46
CA LEU A 13 12.25 4.38 -17.98
C LEU A 13 13.17 4.83 -19.09
N ASP A 14 13.50 6.12 -19.07
CA ASP A 14 14.45 6.69 -20.01
C ASP A 14 15.82 6.01 -19.85
N ARG A 15 16.42 5.65 -21.00
CA ARG A 15 17.74 5.04 -21.05
C ARG A 15 18.87 6.06 -20.95
N GLU A 16 18.61 7.30 -21.33
CA GLU A 16 19.58 8.38 -21.35
C GLU A 16 19.84 8.96 -19.96
N VAL A 17 18.84 8.87 -19.07
CA VAL A 17 18.97 9.31 -17.68
C VAL A 17 19.86 8.35 -16.88
N PRO A 18 20.83 8.86 -16.09
CA PRO A 18 21.74 8.02 -15.33
C PRO A 18 20.99 7.16 -14.30
N ALA A 19 21.43 5.90 -14.16
CA ALA A 19 20.90 4.92 -13.23
C ALA A 19 21.24 5.24 -11.77
N THR A 20 20.69 6.33 -11.27
CA THR A 20 20.91 6.84 -9.91
C THR A 20 19.65 6.65 -9.08
N ILE A 21 19.81 6.14 -7.87
CA ILE A 21 18.76 6.06 -6.85
C ILE A 21 18.95 7.27 -5.94
N ARG A 22 17.92 8.10 -5.78
CA ARG A 22 17.98 9.27 -4.90
C ARG A 22 16.72 9.42 -4.07
N ARG A 23 16.89 9.92 -2.85
CA ARG A 23 15.79 10.40 -2.01
C ARG A 23 15.33 11.77 -2.50
N SER A 24 14.04 11.98 -2.62
CA SER A 24 13.43 13.21 -3.11
C SER A 24 12.24 13.56 -2.21
N PRO A 25 12.23 14.74 -1.56
CA PRO A 25 11.04 15.16 -0.83
C PRO A 25 9.87 15.31 -1.80
N LEU A 26 8.64 15.23 -1.29
CA LEU A 26 7.48 15.51 -2.14
C LEU A 26 7.62 16.91 -2.74
N ARG A 27 7.53 16.97 -4.07
CA ARG A 27 7.50 18.20 -4.87
C ARG A 27 6.14 18.28 -5.57
N PRO A 28 5.63 19.48 -5.91
CA PRO A 28 4.37 19.63 -6.64
C PRO A 28 4.29 18.74 -7.90
N ARG A 29 5.39 18.64 -8.66
CA ARG A 29 5.50 17.78 -9.86
C ARG A 29 5.33 16.27 -9.57
N LEU A 30 5.64 15.81 -8.37
CA LEU A 30 5.62 14.40 -7.97
C LEU A 30 4.34 14.02 -7.23
N ALA A 31 3.46 14.99 -6.95
CA ALA A 31 2.26 14.80 -6.16
C ALA A 31 1.35 13.72 -6.76
N LEU A 32 1.08 13.81 -8.06
CA LEU A 32 0.26 12.82 -8.77
C LEU A 32 0.92 11.44 -8.76
N SER A 33 2.23 11.35 -8.99
CA SER A 33 2.96 10.09 -8.97
C SER A 33 2.97 9.45 -7.58
N ALA A 34 3.06 10.24 -6.50
CA ALA A 34 2.93 9.74 -5.14
C ALA A 34 1.55 9.11 -4.93
N LEU A 35 0.47 9.78 -5.35
CA LEU A 35 -0.88 9.23 -5.27
C LEU A 35 -1.03 7.93 -6.09
N THR A 36 -0.48 7.89 -7.29
CA THR A 36 -0.50 6.68 -8.13
C THR A 36 0.24 5.53 -7.46
N LEU A 37 1.38 5.77 -6.81
CA LEU A 37 2.09 4.73 -6.05
C LEU A 37 1.27 4.19 -4.88
N HIS A 38 0.53 5.05 -4.19
CA HIS A 38 -0.44 4.62 -3.17
C HIS A 38 -1.57 3.78 -3.78
N GLY A 39 -2.10 4.17 -4.94
CA GLY A 39 -3.09 3.37 -5.67
C GLY A 39 -2.57 2.00 -6.11
N ASP A 40 -1.35 1.97 -6.66
CA ASP A 40 -0.65 0.76 -7.07
C ASP A 40 -0.48 -0.22 -5.91
N PHE A 41 -0.24 0.26 -4.69
CA PHE A 41 -0.19 -0.57 -3.50
C PHE A 41 -1.50 -1.35 -3.29
N TYR A 42 -2.65 -0.66 -3.28
CA TYR A 42 -3.95 -1.31 -3.08
C TYR A 42 -4.31 -2.23 -4.25
N ARG A 43 -3.97 -1.89 -5.49
CA ARG A 43 -4.17 -2.77 -6.64
C ARG A 43 -3.31 -4.04 -6.56
N GLN A 44 -2.06 -3.92 -6.12
CA GLN A 44 -1.20 -5.07 -5.86
C GLN A 44 -1.74 -5.91 -4.70
N LEU A 45 -2.25 -5.28 -3.65
CA LEU A 45 -2.87 -5.95 -2.51
C LEU A 45 -4.13 -6.73 -2.92
N GLN A 46 -4.98 -6.15 -3.77
CA GLN A 46 -6.12 -6.83 -4.37
C GLN A 46 -5.69 -8.07 -5.16
N SER A 47 -4.65 -7.95 -6.00
CA SER A 47 -4.10 -9.07 -6.76
C SER A 47 -3.56 -10.18 -5.85
N LYS A 48 -2.80 -9.84 -4.80
CA LYS A 48 -2.31 -10.80 -3.80
C LYS A 48 -3.46 -11.49 -3.06
N THR A 49 -4.50 -10.75 -2.70
CA THR A 49 -5.68 -11.29 -2.02
C THR A 49 -6.44 -12.28 -2.91
N ASN A 50 -6.67 -11.93 -4.18
CA ASN A 50 -7.27 -12.83 -5.16
C ASN A 50 -6.46 -14.11 -5.34
N ALA A 51 -5.12 -14.00 -5.45
CA ALA A 51 -4.24 -15.16 -5.53
C ALA A 51 -4.36 -16.04 -4.29
N ARG A 52 -4.40 -15.45 -3.09
CA ARG A 52 -4.57 -16.18 -1.84
C ARG A 52 -5.90 -16.92 -1.77
N ILE A 53 -7.01 -16.30 -2.20
CA ILE A 53 -8.33 -16.93 -2.23
C ILE A 53 -8.35 -18.10 -3.22
N PHE A 54 -7.78 -17.91 -4.42
CA PHE A 54 -7.70 -18.95 -5.44
C PHE A 54 -6.87 -20.15 -4.95
N TRP A 55 -5.70 -19.91 -4.38
CA TRP A 55 -4.79 -20.96 -3.87
C TRP A 55 -5.16 -21.48 -2.48
N HIS A 56 -6.26 -21.01 -1.88
CA HIS A 56 -6.68 -21.48 -0.57
C HIS A 56 -7.06 -22.98 -0.65
N PRO A 57 -6.64 -23.83 0.32
CA PRO A 57 -6.89 -25.27 0.27
C PRO A 57 -8.36 -25.63 0.09
N ALA A 58 -9.27 -24.92 0.75
CA ALA A 58 -10.69 -25.16 0.61
C ALA A 58 -11.22 -24.82 -0.80
N THR A 59 -10.71 -23.75 -1.42
CA THR A 59 -11.04 -23.40 -2.81
C THR A 59 -10.53 -24.49 -3.76
N GLN A 60 -9.30 -24.97 -3.57
CA GLN A 60 -8.72 -26.04 -4.38
C GLN A 60 -9.52 -27.34 -4.24
N ILE A 61 -9.90 -27.73 -3.02
CA ILE A 61 -10.75 -28.90 -2.76
C ILE A 61 -12.11 -28.73 -3.44
N PHE A 62 -12.74 -27.56 -3.33
CA PHE A 62 -14.01 -27.27 -4.01
C PHE A 62 -13.89 -27.40 -5.53
N MET A 63 -12.86 -26.80 -6.14
CA MET A 63 -12.62 -26.89 -7.58
C MET A 63 -12.41 -28.33 -8.02
N VAL A 64 -11.55 -29.07 -7.34
CA VAL A 64 -11.29 -30.49 -7.65
C VAL A 64 -12.55 -31.31 -7.47
N LEU A 65 -13.28 -31.16 -6.37
CA LEU A 65 -14.51 -31.92 -6.09
C LEU A 65 -15.56 -31.71 -7.18
N VAL A 66 -15.86 -30.45 -7.54
CA VAL A 66 -16.87 -30.14 -8.56
C VAL A 66 -16.46 -30.69 -9.93
N LEU A 67 -15.19 -30.53 -10.31
CA LEU A 67 -14.69 -31.05 -11.57
C LEU A 67 -14.67 -32.57 -11.59
N THR A 68 -14.24 -33.24 -10.52
CA THR A 68 -14.26 -34.70 -10.41
C THR A 68 -15.69 -35.24 -10.46
N VAL A 69 -16.63 -34.66 -9.72
CA VAL A 69 -18.05 -35.06 -9.77
C VAL A 69 -18.62 -34.88 -11.17
N THR A 70 -18.28 -33.77 -11.84
CA THR A 70 -18.73 -33.53 -13.23
C THR A 70 -18.15 -34.58 -14.18
N VAL A 71 -16.85 -34.86 -14.10
CA VAL A 71 -16.20 -35.87 -14.93
C VAL A 71 -16.81 -37.23 -14.66
N VAL A 72 -16.90 -37.66 -13.40
CA VAL A 72 -17.51 -38.96 -13.04
C VAL A 72 -18.93 -39.06 -13.57
N TYR A 73 -19.76 -38.02 -13.42
CA TYR A 73 -21.13 -38.01 -13.92
C TYR A 73 -21.20 -38.09 -15.45
N GLN A 74 -20.44 -37.26 -16.17
CA GLN A 74 -20.49 -37.21 -17.65
C GLN A 74 -19.89 -38.48 -18.29
N PHE A 75 -18.89 -39.08 -17.66
CA PHE A 75 -18.22 -40.26 -18.17
C PHE A 75 -18.74 -41.58 -17.58
N HIS A 76 -19.72 -41.54 -16.67
CA HIS A 76 -20.28 -42.74 -16.04
C HIS A 76 -20.78 -43.75 -17.07
N ASP A 77 -21.58 -43.31 -18.03
CA ASP A 77 -22.19 -44.21 -19.03
C ASP A 77 -21.17 -44.69 -20.06
N LEU A 78 -20.13 -43.89 -20.31
CA LEU A 78 -19.01 -44.25 -21.19
C LEU A 78 -18.11 -45.31 -20.54
N TRP A 79 -17.87 -45.17 -19.24
CA TRP A 79 -17.14 -46.14 -18.45
C TRP A 79 -17.79 -47.52 -18.47
N ALA A 80 -19.13 -47.57 -18.49
CA ALA A 80 -19.88 -48.82 -18.55
C ALA A 80 -19.78 -49.54 -19.90
N VAL A 81 -19.38 -48.85 -20.97
CA VAL A 81 -19.37 -49.37 -22.36
C VAL A 81 -17.96 -49.64 -22.87
N LEU A 82 -16.92 -49.03 -22.28
CA LEU A 82 -15.54 -49.14 -22.76
C LEU A 82 -14.79 -50.26 -22.02
N ASP A 83 -14.19 -51.16 -22.79
CA ASP A 83 -13.45 -52.32 -22.25
C ASP A 83 -11.98 -51.99 -21.91
N THR A 84 -11.44 -50.90 -22.47
CA THR A 84 -10.04 -50.50 -22.26
C THR A 84 -9.81 -49.00 -22.03
N TRP A 85 -8.80 -48.67 -21.21
CA TRP A 85 -8.37 -47.30 -20.95
C TRP A 85 -7.85 -46.55 -22.19
N ALA A 86 -7.34 -47.28 -23.18
CA ALA A 86 -6.82 -46.69 -24.43
C ALA A 86 -7.95 -46.14 -25.31
N GLU A 87 -9.05 -46.88 -25.44
CA GLU A 87 -10.25 -46.45 -26.17
C GLU A 87 -10.92 -45.25 -25.48
N PHE A 88 -10.93 -45.23 -24.15
CA PHE A 88 -11.39 -44.08 -23.38
C PHE A 88 -10.57 -42.82 -23.70
N GLY A 89 -9.24 -42.93 -23.71
CA GLY A 89 -8.35 -41.82 -24.03
C GLY A 89 -8.55 -41.29 -25.46
N ASP A 90 -8.68 -42.19 -26.44
CA ASP A 90 -8.91 -41.84 -27.84
C ASP A 90 -10.26 -41.13 -28.03
N LEU A 91 -11.30 -41.62 -27.36
CA LEU A 91 -12.63 -41.03 -27.41
C LEU A 91 -12.68 -39.64 -26.77
N VAL A 92 -12.01 -39.42 -25.64
CA VAL A 92 -11.95 -38.10 -24.98
C VAL A 92 -11.25 -37.07 -25.86
N LEU A 93 -10.16 -37.46 -26.54
CA LEU A 93 -9.39 -36.56 -27.40
C LEU A 93 -10.12 -36.20 -28.70
N HIS A 94 -10.84 -37.15 -29.29
CA HIS A 94 -11.49 -36.96 -30.59
C HIS A 94 -12.95 -36.51 -30.49
N ASN A 95 -13.61 -36.70 -29.34
CA ASN A 95 -15.00 -36.32 -29.15
C ASN A 95 -15.14 -34.93 -28.52
N LYS A 96 -15.27 -33.93 -29.39
CA LYS A 96 -15.50 -32.53 -29.01
C LYS A 96 -16.70 -32.34 -28.08
N TYR A 97 -17.74 -33.18 -28.20
CA TYR A 97 -18.94 -33.08 -27.39
C TYR A 97 -18.64 -33.32 -25.90
N LEU A 98 -17.80 -34.32 -25.60
CA LEU A 98 -17.42 -34.66 -24.22
C LEU A 98 -16.58 -33.57 -23.57
N VAL A 99 -15.64 -32.99 -24.32
CA VAL A 99 -14.88 -31.82 -23.86
C VAL A 99 -15.81 -30.63 -23.62
N THR A 100 -16.80 -30.42 -24.50
CA THR A 100 -17.73 -29.29 -24.33
C THR A 100 -18.69 -29.45 -23.16
N ALA A 101 -19.02 -30.70 -22.78
CA ALA A 101 -19.93 -30.99 -21.67
C ALA A 101 -19.36 -30.60 -20.29
N VAL A 102 -18.03 -30.41 -20.18
CA VAL A 102 -17.36 -29.93 -18.97
C VAL A 102 -17.43 -28.41 -18.83
N PHE A 103 -17.61 -27.64 -19.92
CA PHE A 103 -17.60 -26.17 -19.87
C PHE A 103 -18.61 -25.56 -18.89
N PRO A 104 -19.87 -26.02 -18.78
CA PRO A 104 -20.79 -25.48 -17.78
C PRO A 104 -20.25 -25.57 -16.35
N SER A 105 -19.60 -26.69 -16.00
CA SER A 105 -18.97 -26.85 -14.68
C SER A 105 -17.78 -25.92 -14.48
N LEU A 106 -16.96 -25.70 -15.51
CA LEU A 106 -15.84 -24.77 -15.47
C LEU A 106 -16.34 -23.33 -15.28
N ILE A 107 -17.40 -22.94 -15.99
CA ILE A 107 -18.04 -21.62 -15.83
C ILE A 107 -18.63 -21.49 -14.42
N PHE A 108 -19.27 -22.52 -13.90
CA PHE A 108 -19.80 -22.52 -12.53
C PHE A 108 -18.70 -22.36 -11.47
N VAL A 109 -17.61 -23.10 -11.60
CA VAL A 109 -16.45 -23.02 -10.70
C VAL A 109 -15.79 -21.65 -10.81
N ALA A 110 -15.49 -21.19 -12.02
CA ALA A 110 -14.88 -19.88 -12.26
C ALA A 110 -15.78 -18.73 -11.78
N GLY A 111 -17.10 -18.84 -11.99
CA GLY A 111 -18.08 -17.88 -11.52
C GLY A 111 -18.16 -17.83 -10.00
N THR A 112 -18.17 -18.99 -9.33
CA THR A 112 -18.21 -19.08 -7.85
C THR A 112 -16.95 -18.51 -7.22
N VAL A 113 -15.76 -18.93 -7.68
CA VAL A 113 -14.48 -18.44 -7.17
C VAL A 113 -14.27 -16.97 -7.52
N GLY A 114 -14.65 -16.56 -8.73
CA GLY A 114 -14.58 -15.19 -9.20
C GLY A 114 -15.49 -14.25 -8.41
N LEU A 115 -16.74 -14.66 -8.14
CA LEU A 115 -17.66 -13.90 -7.31
C LEU A 115 -17.18 -13.80 -5.87
N THR A 116 -16.69 -14.90 -5.29
CA THR A 116 -16.11 -14.89 -3.93
C THR A 116 -14.92 -13.94 -3.83
N SER A 117 -14.02 -14.00 -4.82
CA SER A 117 -12.85 -13.12 -4.90
C SER A 117 -13.25 -11.65 -5.09
N PHE A 118 -14.25 -11.39 -5.93
CA PHE A 118 -14.79 -10.04 -6.14
C PHE A 118 -15.35 -9.48 -4.84
N LEU A 119 -16.25 -10.20 -4.15
CA LEU A 119 -16.88 -9.74 -2.92
C LEU A 119 -15.85 -9.43 -1.82
N LEU A 120 -14.82 -10.27 -1.67
CA LEU A 120 -13.79 -10.08 -0.64
C LEU A 120 -12.80 -8.96 -0.96
N THR A 121 -12.53 -8.71 -2.24
CA THR A 121 -11.56 -7.69 -2.66
C THR A 121 -12.20 -6.37 -3.07
N ASP A 122 -13.52 -6.29 -3.11
CA ASP A 122 -14.25 -5.06 -3.48
C ASP A 122 -13.90 -3.90 -2.54
N GLU A 123 -13.70 -4.16 -1.24
CA GLU A 123 -13.27 -3.12 -0.30
C GLU A 123 -11.91 -2.53 -0.68
N ILE A 124 -10.95 -3.35 -1.11
CA ILE A 124 -9.62 -2.89 -1.55
C ILE A 124 -9.73 -2.06 -2.82
N ARG A 125 -10.63 -2.46 -3.74
CA ARG A 125 -10.95 -1.69 -4.94
C ARG A 125 -11.57 -0.35 -4.59
N GLU A 126 -12.55 -0.33 -3.68
CA GLU A 126 -13.19 0.90 -3.19
C GLU A 126 -12.18 1.84 -2.55
N ILE A 127 -11.21 1.33 -1.78
CA ILE A 127 -10.11 2.15 -1.24
C ILE A 127 -9.34 2.81 -2.39
N SER A 128 -8.93 2.03 -3.40
CA SER A 128 -8.23 2.56 -4.57
C SER A 128 -9.04 3.62 -5.31
N ASP A 129 -10.35 3.45 -5.43
CA ASP A 129 -11.23 4.40 -6.12
C ASP A 129 -11.42 5.68 -5.28
N LYS A 130 -11.47 5.57 -3.95
CA LYS A 130 -11.57 6.71 -3.01
C LYS A 130 -10.30 7.56 -2.94
N LEU A 131 -9.13 7.04 -3.28
CA LEU A 131 -7.86 7.80 -3.30
C LEU A 131 -7.92 9.07 -4.16
N GLY A 132 -8.76 9.10 -5.20
CA GLY A 132 -8.97 10.31 -6.02
C GLY A 132 -9.80 11.41 -5.33
N GLY A 133 -10.48 11.07 -4.23
CA GLY A 133 -11.34 11.97 -3.48
C GLY A 133 -10.58 12.81 -2.46
N ASP A 134 -10.94 14.09 -2.35
CA ASP A 134 -10.21 15.07 -1.54
C ASP A 134 -10.22 14.71 -0.05
N ALA A 135 -11.32 14.14 0.46
CA ALA A 135 -11.42 13.71 1.86
C ALA A 135 -10.45 12.57 2.20
N TYR A 136 -10.26 11.62 1.29
CA TYR A 136 -9.33 10.50 1.50
C TYR A 136 -7.87 10.99 1.39
N GLN A 137 -7.59 11.87 0.42
CA GLN A 137 -6.28 12.50 0.28
C GLN A 137 -5.91 13.32 1.53
N GLN A 138 -6.88 14.03 2.12
CA GLN A 138 -6.68 14.77 3.35
C GLN A 138 -6.31 13.86 4.53
N ARG A 139 -6.82 12.62 4.59
CA ARG A 139 -6.40 11.65 5.62
C ARG A 139 -5.04 11.03 5.33
N LEU A 140 -4.78 10.77 4.05
CA LEU A 140 -3.55 10.13 3.59
C LEU A 140 -2.33 11.05 3.73
N PHE A 141 -2.47 12.32 3.35
CA PHE A 141 -1.38 13.29 3.27
C PHE A 141 -1.49 14.46 4.27
N LEU A 142 -2.64 14.68 4.93
CA LEU A 142 -2.98 15.87 5.73
C LEU A 142 -3.13 17.17 4.91
N PHE A 143 -3.13 17.08 3.59
CA PHE A 143 -3.37 18.23 2.72
C PHE A 143 -4.06 17.87 1.39
N PRO A 144 -4.77 18.82 0.75
CA PRO A 144 -5.35 18.63 -0.57
C PRO A 144 -4.27 18.55 -1.64
N LEU A 145 -4.03 17.34 -2.14
CA LEU A 145 -2.96 17.05 -3.10
C LEU A 145 -3.15 17.79 -4.43
N LYS A 146 -4.39 18.02 -4.87
CA LYS A 146 -4.70 18.78 -6.10
C LYS A 146 -4.27 20.24 -6.00
N VAL A 147 -4.44 20.85 -4.83
CA VAL A 147 -4.01 22.24 -4.58
C VAL A 147 -2.47 22.28 -4.54
N TYR A 148 -1.86 21.30 -3.87
CA TYR A 148 -0.42 21.15 -3.80
C TYR A 148 0.23 20.95 -5.18
N ALA A 149 -0.33 20.09 -6.02
CA ALA A 149 0.17 19.80 -7.36
C ALA A 149 0.19 21.04 -8.26
N ASN A 150 -0.82 21.92 -8.13
CA ASN A 150 -0.94 23.15 -8.92
C ASN A 150 -0.22 24.36 -8.31
N SER A 151 0.44 24.20 -7.16
CA SER A 151 1.18 25.30 -6.53
C SER A 151 2.39 25.71 -7.39
N SER A 152 2.54 27.02 -7.58
CA SER A 152 3.65 27.60 -8.33
C SER A 152 4.78 28.05 -7.40
N PRO A 153 6.01 28.23 -7.90
CA PRO A 153 7.10 28.78 -7.09
C PRO A 153 6.81 30.17 -6.54
N LYS A 154 5.87 30.93 -7.13
CA LYS A 154 5.45 32.25 -6.63
C LYS A 154 4.52 32.14 -5.42
N ASP A 155 3.83 31.02 -5.27
CA ASP A 155 2.98 30.77 -4.11
C ASP A 155 3.81 30.54 -2.84
N LEU A 156 5.10 30.17 -2.96
CA LEU A 156 6.04 30.09 -1.84
C LEU A 156 6.28 31.44 -1.14
N GLU A 157 6.02 32.57 -1.80
CA GLU A 157 6.22 33.90 -1.21
C GLU A 157 5.15 34.24 -0.16
N ASN A 158 3.99 33.56 -0.20
CA ASN A 158 2.95 33.68 0.80
C ASN A 158 3.23 32.76 2.00
N LYS A 159 3.35 33.32 3.21
CA LYS A 159 3.68 32.58 4.45
C LYS A 159 2.78 31.35 4.69
N ALA A 160 1.47 31.47 4.43
CA ALA A 160 0.53 30.37 4.62
C ALA A 160 0.76 29.20 3.65
N SER A 161 1.18 29.51 2.42
CA SER A 161 1.52 28.52 1.40
C SER A 161 2.91 27.90 1.64
N ALA A 162 3.84 28.65 2.24
CA ALA A 162 5.15 28.12 2.63
C ALA A 162 5.02 27.06 3.74
N GLU A 163 4.24 27.32 4.80
CA GLU A 163 3.99 26.34 5.87
C GLU A 163 3.32 25.05 5.34
N PHE A 164 2.45 25.21 4.35
CA PHE A 164 1.79 24.09 3.67
C PHE A 164 2.79 23.22 2.89
N LEU A 165 3.70 23.83 2.14
CA LEU A 165 4.72 23.13 1.37
C LEU A 165 5.78 22.46 2.27
N GLU A 166 6.16 23.13 3.36
CA GLU A 166 7.03 22.55 4.39
C GLU A 166 6.38 21.31 5.03
N THR A 167 5.09 21.37 5.37
CA THR A 167 4.37 20.22 5.93
C THR A 167 4.34 19.03 4.96
N ALA A 168 4.12 19.28 3.66
CA ALA A 168 4.11 18.22 2.66
C ALA A 168 5.46 17.50 2.51
N SER A 169 6.55 18.27 2.49
CA SER A 169 7.92 17.73 2.43
C SER A 169 8.39 17.06 3.73
N ALA A 170 7.84 17.49 4.87
CA ALA A 170 8.11 16.90 6.18
C ALA A 170 7.36 15.58 6.44
N THR A 171 6.30 15.30 5.68
CA THR A 171 5.46 14.10 5.86
C THR A 171 5.72 13.03 4.81
N THR A 172 5.98 13.42 3.55
CA THR A 172 6.12 12.48 2.43
C THR A 172 7.49 12.55 1.78
N GLU A 173 8.08 11.39 1.55
CA GLU A 173 9.32 11.23 0.81
C GLU A 173 9.21 10.13 -0.24
N LEU A 174 9.92 10.33 -1.35
CA LEU A 174 9.93 9.43 -2.50
C LEU A 174 11.36 8.96 -2.74
N ILE A 175 11.50 7.71 -3.17
CA ILE A 175 12.75 7.21 -3.75
C ILE A 175 12.57 7.24 -5.26
N GLU A 176 13.41 7.99 -5.95
CA GLU A 176 13.44 8.10 -7.40
C GLU A 176 14.56 7.22 -7.97
N TYR A 177 14.28 6.54 -9.09
CA TYR A 177 15.27 5.90 -9.95
C TYR A 177 15.09 6.41 -11.37
N ARG A 178 16.16 6.95 -11.96
CA ARG A 178 16.11 7.61 -13.28
C ARG A 178 14.99 8.67 -13.37
N GLU A 179 14.91 9.50 -12.33
CA GLU A 179 13.89 10.55 -12.17
C GLU A 179 12.42 10.07 -12.11
N SER A 180 12.19 8.76 -12.07
CA SER A 180 10.86 8.18 -11.86
C SER A 180 10.73 7.71 -10.41
N PRO A 181 9.65 8.08 -9.68
CA PRO A 181 9.45 7.60 -8.33
C PRO A 181 9.10 6.10 -8.35
N ILE A 182 9.87 5.33 -7.61
CA ILE A 182 9.75 3.87 -7.51
C ILE A 182 9.24 3.41 -6.14
N ALA A 183 9.33 4.28 -5.14
CA ALA A 183 8.84 4.01 -3.80
C ALA A 183 8.36 5.30 -3.13
N VAL A 184 7.41 5.15 -2.20
CA VAL A 184 6.83 6.24 -1.43
C VAL A 184 6.71 5.85 0.04
N VAL A 185 7.05 6.79 0.91
CA VAL A 185 6.72 6.74 2.33
C VAL A 185 6.00 8.01 2.73
N THR A 186 4.87 7.87 3.41
CA THR A 186 4.10 8.98 3.96
C THR A 186 3.84 8.72 5.43
N VAL A 187 4.24 9.66 6.27
CA VAL A 187 4.05 9.64 7.73
C VAL A 187 3.20 10.84 8.12
N VAL A 188 2.13 10.57 8.86
CA VAL A 188 1.20 11.61 9.34
C VAL A 188 1.08 11.57 10.85
N LEU A 189 0.81 12.74 11.45
CA LEU A 189 0.44 12.86 12.86
C LEU A 189 -0.97 12.31 13.08
N VAL A 190 -1.16 11.54 14.14
CA VAL A 190 -2.48 11.10 14.61
C VAL A 190 -2.88 11.95 15.83
N PRO A 191 -3.58 13.09 15.62
CA PRO A 191 -3.88 14.02 16.71
C PRO A 191 -4.81 13.43 17.76
N GLU A 192 -5.72 12.54 17.35
CA GLU A 192 -6.72 11.92 18.23
C GLU A 192 -6.10 10.99 19.28
N LYS A 193 -4.98 10.34 18.96
CA LYS A 193 -4.24 9.47 19.89
C LYS A 193 -3.11 10.20 20.61
N SER A 194 -2.67 11.34 20.07
CA SER A 194 -1.55 12.10 20.62
C SER A 194 -1.97 12.88 21.87
N SER A 195 -1.14 12.80 22.90
CA SER A 195 -1.31 13.47 24.18
C SER A 195 -0.08 14.34 24.50
N LYS A 196 -0.11 15.01 25.66
CA LYS A 196 1.04 15.81 26.13
C LYS A 196 2.27 14.95 26.42
N ASP A 197 2.09 13.67 26.72
CA ASP A 197 3.15 12.74 27.12
C ASP A 197 3.58 11.80 25.99
N THR A 198 2.67 11.48 25.06
CA THR A 198 2.93 10.54 23.97
C THR A 198 2.52 11.14 22.63
N PHE A 199 3.42 11.12 21.67
CA PHE A 199 3.22 11.53 20.29
C PHE A 199 3.02 10.29 19.41
N TYR A 200 1.91 10.24 18.67
CA TYR A 200 1.61 9.16 17.74
C TYR A 200 1.73 9.64 16.30
N ALA A 201 2.56 8.96 15.52
CA ALA A 201 2.59 9.07 14.07
C ALA A 201 2.14 7.76 13.42
N GLN A 202 1.59 7.83 12.22
CA GLN A 202 1.18 6.67 11.44
C GLN A 202 1.78 6.73 10.04
N ILE A 203 2.38 5.63 9.61
CA ILE A 203 2.76 5.42 8.22
C ILE A 203 1.49 5.12 7.43
N THR A 204 1.02 6.09 6.66
CA THR A 204 -0.14 5.95 5.78
C THR A 204 0.25 5.53 4.37
N GLY A 205 1.51 5.77 4.00
CA GLY A 205 2.11 5.33 2.73
C GLY A 205 3.34 4.51 2.96
N PHE A 206 3.35 3.28 2.46
CA PHE A 206 4.50 2.40 2.51
C PHE A 206 4.47 1.47 1.30
N HIS A 207 5.05 1.93 0.18
CA HIS A 207 4.99 1.16 -1.06
C HIS A 207 6.28 1.24 -1.88
N VAL A 208 6.61 0.10 -2.48
CA VAL A 208 7.64 -0.07 -3.50
C VAL A 208 7.00 -0.72 -4.71
N ARG A 209 7.22 -0.16 -5.91
CA ARG A 209 6.70 -0.74 -7.16
C ARG A 209 7.15 -2.20 -7.33
N LYS A 210 6.28 -3.04 -7.88
CA LYS A 210 6.52 -4.49 -8.09
C LYS A 210 7.86 -4.79 -8.75
N ALA A 211 8.29 -4.00 -9.73
CA ALA A 211 9.56 -4.20 -10.45
C ALA A 211 10.80 -4.03 -9.56
N TYR A 212 10.68 -3.32 -8.43
CA TYR A 212 11.76 -3.04 -7.48
C TYR A 212 11.57 -3.77 -6.15
N LYS A 213 10.67 -4.76 -6.11
CA LYS A 213 10.31 -5.52 -4.91
C LYS A 213 11.53 -6.13 -4.22
N GLU A 214 12.48 -6.62 -5.01
CA GLU A 214 13.68 -7.34 -4.56
C GLU A 214 14.86 -6.40 -4.24
N ALA A 215 14.73 -5.10 -4.51
CA ALA A 215 15.79 -4.13 -4.27
C ALA A 215 16.01 -3.79 -2.79
N GLY A 216 15.19 -4.33 -1.87
CA GLY A 216 15.34 -4.14 -0.43
C GLY A 216 14.93 -2.75 0.09
N LEU A 217 14.31 -1.92 -0.75
CA LEU A 217 13.96 -0.52 -0.45
C LEU A 217 12.98 -0.37 0.72
N GLN A 218 12.24 -1.43 1.08
CA GLN A 218 11.30 -1.42 2.20
C GLN A 218 12.00 -1.08 3.53
N SER A 219 13.22 -1.59 3.72
CA SER A 219 14.02 -1.32 4.91
C SER A 219 14.43 0.15 4.96
N ASP A 220 14.84 0.73 3.83
CA ASP A 220 15.24 2.14 3.73
C ASP A 220 14.04 3.07 3.95
N LEU A 221 12.86 2.69 3.43
CA LEU A 221 11.62 3.45 3.65
C LEU A 221 11.25 3.50 5.14
N LEU A 222 11.49 2.44 5.91
CA LEU A 222 11.24 2.46 7.36
C LEU A 222 12.23 3.37 8.09
N ASP A 223 13.50 3.38 7.69
CA ASP A 223 14.48 4.32 8.26
C ASP A 223 14.07 5.77 7.97
N ILE A 224 13.63 6.06 6.74
CA ILE A 224 13.08 7.37 6.37
C ILE A 224 11.81 7.68 7.19
N ALA A 225 10.93 6.70 7.43
CA ALA A 225 9.74 6.89 8.24
C ALA A 225 10.09 7.30 9.68
N VAL A 226 11.10 6.68 10.28
CA VAL A 226 11.60 7.02 11.62
C VAL A 226 12.19 8.43 11.64
N GLU A 227 13.02 8.79 10.65
CA GLU A 227 13.56 10.15 10.51
C GLU A 227 12.44 11.20 10.43
N LYS A 228 11.44 10.98 9.58
CA LYS A 228 10.27 11.87 9.43
C LYS A 228 9.45 11.96 10.72
N THR A 229 9.27 10.84 11.40
CA THR A 229 8.56 10.80 12.69
C THR A 229 9.22 11.69 13.73
N ARG A 230 10.56 11.67 13.82
CA ARG A 230 11.32 12.55 14.73
C ARG A 230 11.15 14.03 14.37
N VAL A 231 11.18 14.37 13.08
CA VAL A 231 10.95 15.74 12.60
C VAL A 231 9.53 16.21 12.97
N LEU A 232 8.52 15.36 12.76
CA LEU A 232 7.12 15.68 13.10
C LEU A 232 6.91 15.80 14.62
N ALA A 233 7.57 14.96 15.42
CA ALA A 233 7.54 15.03 16.88
C ALA A 233 8.12 16.36 17.39
N ALA A 234 9.27 16.78 16.86
CA ALA A 234 9.88 18.07 17.19
C ALA A 234 8.97 19.26 16.81
N ALA A 235 8.36 19.21 15.61
CA ALA A 235 7.41 20.22 15.16
C ALA A 235 6.16 20.27 16.07
N TYR A 236 5.66 19.12 16.52
CA TYR A 236 4.53 19.01 17.44
C TYR A 236 4.81 19.62 18.82
N VAL A 237 6.00 19.37 19.37
CA VAL A 237 6.44 19.97 20.65
C VAL A 237 6.48 21.49 20.55
N LYS A 238 7.06 22.02 19.45
CA LYS A 238 7.14 23.46 19.20
C LYS A 238 5.75 24.09 19.06
N LYS A 239 4.85 23.45 18.29
CA LYS A 239 3.48 23.93 18.03
C LYS A 239 2.63 23.96 19.30
N ASN A 240 2.74 22.95 20.15
CA ASN A 240 1.95 22.82 21.38
C ASN A 240 2.62 23.42 22.63
N LYS A 241 3.80 24.04 22.48
CA LYS A 241 4.57 24.67 23.57
C LYS A 241 4.75 23.74 24.78
N LEU A 242 5.05 22.47 24.51
CA LEU A 242 5.23 21.47 25.57
C LEU A 242 6.52 21.74 26.35
N LYS A 243 6.46 21.62 27.68
CA LYS A 243 7.62 21.86 28.57
C LYS A 243 8.63 20.70 28.58
N LYS A 244 8.20 19.49 28.19
CA LYS A 244 9.09 18.31 28.09
C LYS A 244 9.95 18.41 26.82
N LYS A 245 11.23 18.07 26.95
CA LYS A 245 12.20 18.06 25.84
C LYS A 245 11.82 17.07 24.73
N ALA A 246 11.22 15.92 25.07
CA ALA A 246 10.72 14.95 24.09
C ALA A 246 9.56 14.12 24.68
N PRO A 247 8.37 14.06 24.04
CA PRO A 247 7.34 13.09 24.38
C PRO A 247 7.77 11.68 23.93
N ARG A 248 7.20 10.64 24.56
CA ARG A 248 7.35 9.26 24.06
C ARG A 248 6.82 9.22 22.62
N THR A 249 7.64 8.77 21.69
CA THR A 249 7.31 8.82 20.26
C THR A 249 6.95 7.42 19.80
N VAL A 250 5.75 7.26 19.26
CA VAL A 250 5.21 5.97 18.82
C VAL A 250 4.87 6.06 17.34
N LEU A 251 5.40 5.13 16.56
CA LEU A 251 5.17 5.00 15.12
C LEU A 251 4.29 3.80 14.83
N LEU A 252 3.12 4.05 14.24
CA LEU A 252 2.16 3.05 13.82
C LEU A 252 2.34 2.72 12.33
N CYS A 253 2.17 1.46 11.95
CA CYS A 253 2.15 1.05 10.55
C CYS A 253 1.10 -0.03 10.32
N ASP A 254 0.24 0.15 9.32
CA ASP A 254 -0.69 -0.90 8.91
C ASP A 254 -0.03 -1.79 7.86
N ALA A 255 -0.05 -3.09 8.09
CA ALA A 255 0.31 -4.11 7.13
C ALA A 255 -0.84 -5.11 6.96
N TYR A 256 -0.87 -5.80 5.83
CA TYR A 256 -1.92 -6.77 5.53
C TYR A 256 -1.37 -8.18 5.61
N SER A 257 -2.15 -9.13 6.11
CA SER A 257 -1.73 -10.53 6.27
C SER A 257 -1.37 -11.21 4.95
N VAL A 258 -1.88 -10.70 3.85
CA VAL A 258 -1.60 -11.18 2.48
C VAL A 258 -0.31 -10.60 1.90
N ASP A 259 0.32 -9.62 2.57
CA ASP A 259 1.59 -9.06 2.15
C ASP A 259 2.77 -9.73 2.86
N GLU A 260 3.31 -10.75 2.20
CA GLU A 260 4.43 -11.56 2.70
C GLU A 260 5.75 -10.79 2.83
N LEU A 261 5.87 -9.59 2.25
CA LEU A 261 7.11 -8.82 2.31
C LEU A 261 7.13 -7.82 3.46
N ASN A 262 6.09 -7.01 3.56
CA ASN A 262 6.11 -5.85 4.43
C ASN A 262 6.08 -6.29 5.90
N ARG A 263 5.31 -7.34 6.23
CA ARG A 263 5.21 -7.84 7.61
C ARG A 263 6.57 -8.31 8.18
N PRO A 264 7.31 -9.23 7.53
CA PRO A 264 8.63 -9.62 8.04
C PRO A 264 9.62 -8.47 8.16
N VAL A 265 9.54 -7.45 7.28
CA VAL A 265 10.41 -6.29 7.39
C VAL A 265 10.06 -5.45 8.62
N LEU A 266 8.77 -5.24 8.90
CA LEU A 266 8.32 -4.55 10.13
C LEU A 266 8.77 -5.30 11.38
N GLU A 267 8.49 -6.60 11.48
CA GLU A 267 8.86 -7.44 12.63
C GLU A 267 10.38 -7.43 12.87
N LYS A 268 11.19 -7.54 11.81
CA LYS A 268 12.66 -7.44 11.89
C LYS A 268 13.16 -6.09 12.39
N ARG A 269 12.39 -5.03 12.17
CA ARG A 269 12.69 -3.66 12.62
C ARG A 269 12.16 -3.37 14.03
N GLY A 270 11.66 -4.38 14.74
CA GLY A 270 11.20 -4.25 16.12
C GLY A 270 9.77 -3.73 16.25
N PHE A 271 9.00 -3.69 15.16
CA PHE A 271 7.58 -3.38 15.25
C PHE A 271 6.82 -4.55 15.88
N GLU A 272 5.99 -4.23 16.87
CA GLU A 272 5.12 -5.19 17.56
C GLU A 272 3.70 -5.14 17.01
N LEU A 273 3.09 -6.31 16.82
CA LEU A 273 1.68 -6.40 16.46
C LEU A 273 0.79 -5.96 17.65
N LYS A 274 -0.05 -4.95 17.45
CA LYS A 274 -1.00 -4.49 18.49
C LYS A 274 -2.44 -4.85 18.20
N LEU A 275 -2.87 -4.76 16.94
CA LEU A 275 -4.25 -4.99 16.54
C LEU A 275 -4.34 -5.76 15.23
N ALA A 276 -5.32 -6.65 15.12
CA ALA A 276 -5.70 -7.29 13.86
C ALA A 276 -7.21 -7.14 13.64
N THR A 277 -7.61 -6.66 12.46
CA THR A 277 -9.01 -6.45 12.09
C THR A 277 -9.29 -6.97 10.68
N THR A 278 -10.55 -7.34 10.42
CA THR A 278 -11.05 -7.71 9.09
C THR A 278 -11.47 -6.50 8.26
N GLN A 279 -11.51 -5.31 8.87
CA GLN A 279 -11.74 -4.06 8.17
C GLN A 279 -10.47 -3.67 7.43
N LEU A 280 -10.52 -3.63 6.10
CA LEU A 280 -9.33 -3.41 5.28
C LEU A 280 -9.05 -1.92 5.14
N ASP A 281 -10.08 -1.07 5.06
CA ASP A 281 -9.91 0.39 4.92
C ASP A 281 -9.40 1.04 6.22
N PRO A 282 -8.17 1.58 6.27
CA PRO A 282 -7.59 2.20 7.46
C PRO A 282 -8.36 3.43 7.95
N PHE A 283 -9.18 4.04 7.08
CA PHE A 283 -9.90 5.27 7.39
C PHE A 283 -11.42 5.08 7.43
N ALA A 284 -11.94 3.86 7.44
CA ALA A 284 -13.37 3.66 7.55
C ALA A 284 -13.90 4.12 8.92
N GLU A 285 -14.92 4.98 8.89
CA GLU A 285 -15.61 5.47 10.09
C GLU A 285 -16.64 4.44 10.54
N GLY A 286 -16.34 3.72 11.62
CA GLY A 286 -17.25 2.77 12.23
C GLY A 286 -17.30 1.40 11.55
N ASP A 287 -17.58 0.38 12.35
CA ASP A 287 -17.62 -1.05 11.98
C ASP A 287 -18.86 -1.43 11.15
N VAL A 288 -19.66 -0.47 10.71
CA VAL A 288 -21.01 -0.71 10.18
C VAL A 288 -21.14 -0.17 8.76
N LYS A 289 -20.36 -0.72 7.82
CA LYS A 289 -20.91 -0.84 6.47
C LYS A 289 -22.03 -1.85 6.59
N GLY A 290 -23.27 -1.36 6.58
CA GLY A 290 -24.48 -2.17 6.69
C GLY A 290 -24.32 -3.43 5.86
N GLU A 291 -24.32 -4.57 6.55
CA GLU A 291 -24.29 -5.89 5.95
C GLU A 291 -25.32 -5.89 4.83
N LYS A 292 -24.85 -5.89 3.58
CA LYS A 292 -25.74 -5.82 2.42
C LYS A 292 -26.73 -6.96 2.58
N PHE A 293 -28.02 -6.66 2.47
CA PHE A 293 -29.21 -7.49 2.67
C PHE A 293 -29.22 -8.88 1.97
N LEU A 294 -28.15 -9.25 1.25
CA LEU A 294 -27.93 -10.51 0.55
C LEU A 294 -26.86 -11.42 1.20
N SER A 295 -26.14 -10.98 2.24
CA SER A 295 -25.08 -11.80 2.84
C SER A 295 -25.62 -12.67 3.97
N LEU A 296 -26.03 -13.90 3.65
CA LEU A 296 -26.29 -14.95 4.66
C LEU A 296 -25.06 -15.22 5.56
N ILE A 297 -23.86 -14.81 5.12
CA ILE A 297 -22.61 -14.97 5.86
C ILE A 297 -21.93 -13.59 5.96
N PRO A 298 -21.62 -13.10 7.17
CA PRO A 298 -20.91 -11.83 7.33
C PRO A 298 -19.54 -11.84 6.63
N ASP A 299 -19.21 -10.75 5.94
CA ASP A 299 -17.94 -10.59 5.21
C ASP A 299 -16.71 -10.80 6.12
N SER A 300 -16.80 -10.39 7.39
CA SER A 300 -15.76 -10.61 8.39
C SER A 300 -15.46 -12.10 8.64
N VAL A 301 -16.47 -12.97 8.57
CA VAL A 301 -16.31 -14.43 8.73
C VAL A 301 -15.58 -15.00 7.53
N VAL A 302 -15.95 -14.57 6.32
CA VAL A 302 -15.32 -15.04 5.08
C VAL A 302 -13.87 -14.56 5.00
N LYS A 303 -13.58 -13.30 5.33
CA LYS A 303 -12.21 -12.77 5.42
C LYS A 303 -11.36 -13.53 6.45
N ARG A 304 -11.93 -13.85 7.62
CA ARG A 304 -11.24 -14.70 8.62
C ARG A 304 -10.91 -16.08 8.07
N PHE A 305 -11.85 -16.70 7.37
CA PHE A 305 -11.65 -18.00 6.74
C PHE A 305 -10.47 -18.01 5.76
N PHE A 306 -10.34 -16.98 4.93
CA PHE A 306 -9.21 -16.84 4.00
C PHE A 306 -7.94 -16.24 4.64
N GLY A 307 -7.99 -15.91 5.92
CA GLY A 307 -6.89 -15.30 6.66
C GLY A 307 -6.52 -13.90 6.16
N VAL A 308 -7.49 -13.11 5.72
CA VAL A 308 -7.32 -11.74 5.21
C VAL A 308 -7.59 -10.75 6.34
N TYR A 309 -6.53 -10.06 6.79
CA TYR A 309 -6.57 -9.13 7.91
C TYR A 309 -5.73 -7.89 7.61
N ARG A 310 -6.16 -6.74 8.13
CA ARG A 310 -5.30 -5.60 8.38
C ARG A 310 -4.73 -5.74 9.79
N GLN A 311 -3.43 -5.58 9.91
CA GLN A 311 -2.66 -5.69 11.13
C GLN A 311 -1.98 -4.35 11.40
N THR A 312 -2.25 -3.76 12.55
CA THR A 312 -1.59 -2.52 12.97
C THR A 312 -0.41 -2.88 13.87
N TYR A 313 0.76 -2.47 13.43
CA TYR A 313 2.03 -2.61 14.10
C TYR A 313 2.43 -1.30 14.78
N GLU A 314 3.18 -1.40 15.86
CA GLU A 314 3.65 -0.27 16.66
C GLU A 314 5.16 -0.40 16.91
N LEU A 315 5.88 0.70 16.74
CA LEU A 315 7.28 0.84 17.11
C LEU A 315 7.42 2.03 18.06
N GLU A 316 8.00 1.77 19.22
CA GLU A 316 8.38 2.82 20.16
C GLU A 316 9.78 3.33 19.80
N LEU A 317 9.90 4.65 19.64
CA LEU A 317 11.17 5.30 19.36
C LEU A 317 11.72 5.87 20.66
N ASP A 318 12.90 5.40 21.06
CA ASP A 318 13.60 5.93 22.23
C ASP A 318 13.88 7.42 22.05
N GLY A 319 13.57 8.19 23.09
CA GLY A 319 13.64 9.66 23.09
C GLY A 319 15.06 10.25 23.10
N GLU A 320 16.09 9.42 22.89
CA GLU A 320 17.50 9.81 22.93
C GLU A 320 18.10 9.78 21.52
N GLY A 321 17.77 10.81 20.74
CA GLY A 321 18.48 11.10 19.50
C GLY A 321 18.57 12.61 19.34
N GLU A 322 19.73 13.18 19.67
CA GLU A 322 20.07 14.54 19.29
C GLU A 322 19.94 14.65 17.76
N VAL A 323 18.91 15.36 17.31
CA VAL A 323 18.80 15.78 15.92
C VAL A 323 19.77 16.94 15.77
N GLU A 324 21.03 16.66 15.43
CA GLU A 324 21.92 17.67 14.87
C GLU A 324 21.31 18.15 13.55
N ALA A 325 20.69 19.33 13.60
CA ALA A 325 20.29 20.04 12.41
C ALA A 325 21.55 20.44 11.64
N SER A 326 21.94 19.65 10.62
CA SER A 326 22.97 20.05 9.66
C SER A 326 22.41 21.15 8.74
N GLY A 327 22.30 22.36 9.27
CA GLY A 327 22.21 23.56 8.47
C GLY A 327 23.60 23.87 7.94
N ALA A 328 23.81 23.68 6.64
CA ALA A 328 25.01 24.09 5.95
C ALA A 328 25.14 25.62 6.00
N GLU A 329 25.84 26.15 7.01
CA GLU A 329 26.42 27.49 6.95
C GLU A 329 27.64 27.44 6.03
N VAL A 330 27.46 27.94 4.82
CA VAL A 330 28.55 28.29 3.91
C VAL A 330 29.31 29.46 4.55
N ALA A 331 30.37 29.13 5.28
CA ALA A 331 31.32 30.09 5.82
C ALA A 331 31.98 30.88 4.69
N SER A 332 31.64 32.18 4.59
CA SER A 332 32.34 33.13 3.74
C SER A 332 33.68 33.50 4.37
N SER A 333 34.76 32.88 3.89
CA SER A 333 36.13 33.26 4.26
C SER A 333 36.49 34.60 3.62
N THR A 334 36.33 35.69 4.37
CA THR A 334 36.87 37.00 4.00
C THR A 334 38.35 37.05 4.37
N VAL A 335 39.24 36.87 3.40
CA VAL A 335 40.69 37.01 3.57
C VAL A 335 41.04 38.50 3.70
N LYS A 336 41.36 38.95 4.92
CA LYS A 336 42.05 40.23 5.15
C LYS A 336 43.53 40.07 4.82
N SER A 337 43.98 40.67 3.70
CA SER A 337 45.39 40.87 3.44
C SER A 337 45.95 41.92 4.38
N ARG A 338 47.05 41.58 5.07
CA ARG A 338 47.78 42.47 5.98
C ARG A 338 49.02 42.96 5.22
N LYS A 339 49.03 44.25 4.87
CA LYS A 339 50.23 44.94 4.38
C LYS A 339 51.31 44.93 5.46
N ARG A 340 52.54 44.61 5.06
CA ARG A 340 53.78 45.15 5.62
C ARG A 340 54.65 45.61 4.47
#